data_AF-A0A453SXV5-F1
#
_entry.id   AF-A0A453SXV5-F1
#
_cell.length_a   1.000
_cell.length_b   1.000
_cell.length_c   1.000
_cell.angle_alpha   90.00
_cell.angle_beta   90.00
_cell.angle_gamma   90.00
#
_symmetry.space_group_name_H-M   'P 1'
#
loop_
_entity.id
_entity.type
_entity.pdbx_description
1 polymer ?
#
loop_
_entity_poly.entity_id
_entity_poly.type
_entity_poly.pdbx_seq_one_letter_code
_entity_poly.pdbx_strand_id
1 'polypeptide(L)'
;LGPILWDFDALTMTFWRLGRRIRWDGVGGAAPATPQLQLAAATSEAEHPLLEHLLQQHGDLFTEPQGLPPARAYDHRIHLQPGSAPVAV
;
A
#
# COMPACT_ATOMS: atom_id res chain seq x y z
N LEU A 1 -14.00 -0.35 -18.93
CA LEU A 1 -13.82 0.34 -17.64
C LEU A 1 -14.32 1.79 -17.63
N GLY A 2 -14.66 2.38 -18.80
CA GLY A 2 -15.11 3.77 -18.85
C GLY A 2 -14.02 4.76 -18.40
N PRO A 3 -14.28 6.07 -18.47
CA PRO A 3 -13.37 7.05 -17.89
C PRO A 3 -13.30 6.88 -16.36
N ILE A 4 -12.11 7.08 -15.81
CA ILE A 4 -11.90 7.28 -14.38
C ILE A 4 -11.89 8.78 -14.15
N LEU A 5 -12.83 9.28 -13.35
CA LEU A 5 -12.92 10.70 -13.03
C LEU A 5 -12.36 10.92 -11.62
N TRP A 6 -11.42 11.86 -11.53
CA TRP A 6 -10.83 12.32 -10.29
C TRP A 6 -11.29 13.75 -10.03
N ASP A 7 -11.83 13.98 -8.84
CA ASP A 7 -12.03 15.30 -8.27
C ASP A 7 -11.01 15.43 -7.14
N PHE A 8 -9.91 16.13 -7.40
CA PHE A 8 -8.83 16.28 -6.44
C PHE A 8 -9.19 17.25 -5.30
N ASP A 9 -10.09 18.21 -5.55
CA ASP A 9 -10.54 19.15 -4.53
C ASP A 9 -11.43 18.45 -3.50
N ALA A 10 -12.32 17.56 -3.97
CA ALA A 10 -13.16 16.73 -3.10
C ALA A 10 -12.48 15.42 -2.66
N LEU A 11 -11.26 15.14 -3.15
CA LEU A 11 -10.56 13.86 -3.01
C LEU A 11 -11.41 12.65 -3.40
N THR A 12 -12.14 12.70 -4.52
CA THR A 12 -13.02 11.60 -4.94
C THR A 12 -12.61 10.98 -6.26
N MET A 13 -12.81 9.66 -6.35
CA MET A 13 -12.54 8.87 -7.54
C MET A 13 -13.83 8.14 -7.95
N THR A 14 -14.23 8.26 -9.21
CA THR A 14 -15.38 7.52 -9.75
C THR A 14 -15.03 6.75 -11.01
N PHE A 15 -15.49 5.50 -11.10
CA PHE A 15 -15.21 4.61 -12.23
C PHE A 15 -16.30 3.53 -12.40
N TRP A 16 -16.31 2.84 -13.54
CA TRP A 16 -17.25 1.74 -13.80
C TRP A 16 -16.60 0.37 -13.59
N ARG A 17 -17.26 -0.48 -12.80
CA ARG A 17 -16.88 -1.87 -12.59
C ARG A 17 -18.14 -2.75 -12.69
N LEU A 18 -18.12 -3.73 -13.59
CA LEU A 18 -19.23 -4.69 -13.80
C LEU A 18 -20.60 -4.01 -13.97
N GLY A 19 -20.68 -2.94 -14.78
CA GLY A 19 -21.92 -2.20 -15.02
C GLY A 19 -22.42 -1.37 -13.83
N ARG A 20 -21.63 -1.26 -12.75
CA ARG A 20 -21.93 -0.40 -11.60
C ARG A 20 -20.95 0.76 -11.55
N ARG A 21 -21.46 1.95 -11.25
CA ARG A 21 -20.62 3.12 -10.95
C ARG A 21 -20.16 3.05 -9.50
N ILE A 22 -18.85 2.99 -9.30
CA ILE A 22 -18.19 2.99 -7.99
C ILE A 22 -17.69 4.42 -7.71
N ARG A 23 -17.87 4.90 -6.47
CA ARG A 23 -17.27 6.12 -5.94
C ARG A 23 -16.41 5.75 -4.74
N TRP A 24 -15.19 6.27 -4.70
CA TRP A 24 -14.33 6.26 -3.53
C TRP A 24 -14.10 7.69 -3.07
N ASP A 25 -14.12 7.88 -1.76
CA ASP A 25 -13.80 9.14 -1.10
C ASP A 25 -12.43 8.99 -0.44
N GLY A 26 -11.61 10.03 -0.55
CA GLY A 26 -10.24 10.04 -0.05
C GLY A 26 -10.21 10.11 1.47
N VAL A 27 -9.27 9.37 2.06
CA VAL A 27 -9.02 9.41 3.50
C VAL A 27 -8.34 10.74 3.84
N GLY A 28 -9.00 11.59 4.64
CA GLY A 28 -8.49 12.90 5.06
C GLY A 28 -9.21 14.12 4.49
N GLY A 29 -10.26 13.93 3.68
CA GLY A 29 -11.15 15.02 3.24
C GLY A 29 -12.06 15.55 4.34
N ALA A 30 -12.40 16.84 4.29
CA ALA A 30 -13.10 17.58 5.33
C ALA A 30 -14.51 17.02 5.66
N ALA A 31 -14.58 16.11 6.63
CA ALA A 31 -15.73 15.90 7.50
C ALA A 31 -15.24 15.57 8.93
N PRO A 32 -15.94 16.07 9.97
CA PRO A 32 -15.49 15.99 11.35
C PRO A 32 -15.90 14.65 11.94
N ALA A 33 -15.11 13.62 11.65
CA ALA A 33 -14.84 12.59 12.62
C ALA A 33 -13.40 12.27 12.32
N THR A 34 -12.50 12.55 13.27
CA THR A 34 -11.29 11.75 13.36
C THR A 34 -11.73 10.31 13.14
N PRO A 35 -11.35 9.62 12.04
CA PRO A 35 -11.12 8.22 12.23
C PRO A 35 -9.99 8.26 13.26
N GLN A 36 -10.32 8.01 14.53
CA GLN A 36 -9.34 7.32 15.33
C GLN A 36 -8.93 6.19 14.40
N LEU A 37 -7.71 6.25 13.89
CA LEU A 37 -6.98 5.07 13.56
C LEU A 37 -6.99 4.30 14.88
N GLN A 38 -8.11 3.61 15.14
CA GLN A 38 -8.09 2.33 15.76
C GLN A 38 -7.25 1.55 14.76
N LEU A 39 -5.93 1.68 14.93
CA LEU A 39 -5.07 0.54 14.82
C LEU A 39 -5.85 -0.50 15.60
N ALA A 40 -6.60 -1.33 14.90
CA ALA A 40 -7.01 -2.61 15.41
C ALA A 40 -5.66 -3.30 15.61
N ALA A 41 -5.00 -2.97 16.72
CA ALA A 41 -4.09 -3.86 17.38
C ALA A 41 -4.90 -5.14 17.38
N ALA A 42 -4.49 -6.10 16.55
CA ALA A 42 -5.17 -7.37 16.39
C ALA A 42 -5.50 -7.80 17.81
N THR A 43 -6.77 -7.62 18.19
CA THR A 43 -7.17 -7.74 19.57
C THR A 43 -6.91 -9.20 19.85
N SER A 44 -5.97 -9.43 20.74
CA SER A 44 -5.70 -10.75 21.28
C SER A 44 -7.03 -11.29 21.78
N GLU A 45 -7.67 -12.14 20.98
CA GLU A 45 -8.48 -13.31 21.34
C GLU A 45 -9.39 -13.73 20.17
N ALA A 46 -8.95 -14.74 19.44
CA ALA A 46 -9.77 -15.85 18.92
C ALA A 46 -10.90 -15.62 17.87
N GLU A 47 -10.88 -14.61 17.01
CA GLU A 47 -11.98 -14.44 16.02
C GLU A 47 -11.62 -14.49 14.52
N HIS A 48 -10.34 -14.70 14.16
CA HIS A 48 -9.94 -14.70 12.75
C HIS A 48 -9.10 -15.92 12.36
N PRO A 49 -9.72 -17.12 12.24
CA PRO A 49 -9.01 -18.34 11.85
C PRO A 49 -8.33 -18.22 10.48
N LEU A 50 -8.91 -17.43 9.57
CA LEU A 50 -8.28 -17.14 8.28
C LEU A 50 -7.02 -16.27 8.44
N LEU A 51 -7.05 -15.27 9.31
CA LEU A 51 -5.90 -14.40 9.55
C LEU A 51 -4.75 -15.19 10.19
N GLU A 52 -5.04 -16.00 11.20
CA GLU A 52 -4.05 -16.90 11.80
C GLU A 52 -3.44 -17.84 10.76
N HIS A 53 -4.28 -18.45 9.91
CA HIS A 53 -3.80 -19.30 8.83
C HIS A 53 -2.89 -18.55 7.85
N LEU A 54 -3.25 -17.32 7.46
CA LEU A 54 -2.44 -16.50 6.55
C LEU A 54 -1.11 -16.09 7.19
N LEU A 55 -1.12 -15.70 8.47
CA LEU A 55 0.10 -15.35 9.20
C LEU A 55 1.03 -16.56 9.35
N GLN A 56 0.48 -17.75 9.60
CA GLN A 56 1.24 -19.00 9.65
C GLN A 56 1.78 -19.38 8.26
N GLN A 57 0.95 -19.27 7.21
CA GLN A 57 1.35 -19.58 5.83
C GLN A 57 2.50 -18.69 5.34
N HIS A 58 2.54 -17.43 5.78
CA HIS A 58 3.54 -16.44 5.39
C HIS A 58 4.48 -16.07 6.53
N GLY A 59 4.70 -16.97 7.48
CA GLY A 59 5.52 -16.70 8.67
C GLY A 59 6.95 -16.28 8.33
N ASP A 60 7.50 -16.80 7.24
CA ASP A 60 8.84 -16.46 6.72
C ASP A 60 9.01 -14.97 6.37
N LEU A 61 7.94 -14.29 5.94
CA LEU A 61 7.96 -12.85 5.67
C LEU A 61 8.13 -12.00 6.94
N PHE A 62 7.76 -12.54 8.09
CA PHE A 62 7.77 -11.84 9.38
C PHE A 62 8.89 -12.31 10.30
N THR A 63 9.55 -13.44 10.00
CA THR A 63 10.76 -13.84 10.70
C THR A 63 11.89 -12.84 10.45
N GLU A 64 12.70 -12.58 11.47
CA GLU A 64 13.88 -11.75 11.32
C GLU A 64 14.82 -12.37 10.27
N PRO A 65 15.19 -11.64 9.20
CA PRO A 65 16.03 -12.18 8.14
C PRO A 65 17.45 -12.44 8.67
N GLN A 66 17.87 -13.70 8.62
CA GLN A 66 19.22 -14.11 8.98
C GLN A 66 20.10 -14.13 7.73
N GLY A 67 20.83 -13.04 7.48
CA GLY A 67 21.81 -12.94 6.39
C GLY A 67 21.45 -11.94 5.29
N LEU A 68 22.15 -12.03 4.17
CA LEU A 68 21.97 -11.12 3.04
C LEU A 68 20.68 -11.46 2.27
N PRO A 69 20.01 -10.45 1.69
CA PRO A 69 18.89 -10.68 0.78
C PRO A 69 19.28 -11.63 -0.37
N PRO A 70 18.33 -12.41 -0.90
CA PRO A 70 18.59 -13.25 -2.06
C PRO A 70 19.07 -12.42 -3.25
N ALA A 71 19.96 -13.00 -4.06
CA ALA A 71 20.46 -12.37 -5.27
C ALA A 71 19.30 -12.05 -6.21
N ARG A 72 19.26 -10.81 -6.71
CA ARG A 72 18.26 -10.36 -7.67
C ARG A 72 18.80 -10.61 -9.07
N ALA A 73 17.93 -10.99 -10.01
CA ALA A 73 18.31 -11.14 -11.42
C ALA A 73 18.76 -9.82 -12.06
N TYR A 74 18.34 -8.69 -11.48
CA TYR A 74 18.68 -7.36 -11.93
C TYR A 74 19.04 -6.48 -10.75
N ASP A 75 20.12 -5.72 -10.91
CA ASP A 75 20.46 -4.64 -10.01
C ASP A 75 19.55 -3.44 -10.24
N HIS A 76 19.26 -2.72 -9.15
CA HIS A 76 18.64 -1.42 -9.24
C HIS A 76 19.66 -0.44 -9.86
N ARG A 77 19.24 0.27 -10.91
CA ARG A 77 20.08 1.27 -11.57
C ARG A 77 19.54 2.66 -11.25
N ILE A 78 20.42 3.53 -10.77
CA ILE A 78 20.13 4.96 -10.66
C ILE A 78 20.57 5.59 -11.99
N HIS A 79 19.60 5.97 -12.82
CA HIS A 79 19.87 6.63 -14.08
C HIS A 79 20.13 8.12 -13.84
N LEU A 80 21.31 8.59 -14.24
CA LEU A 80 21.64 10.01 -14.20
C LEU A 80 21.19 10.68 -15.50
N GLN A 81 20.88 11.98 -15.42
CA GLN A 81 20.70 12.78 -16.63
C GLN A 81 22.02 12.88 -17.39
N PRO A 82 22.01 12.92 -18.74
CA PRO A 82 23.23 13.11 -19.53
C PRO A 82 24.01 14.35 -19.09
N GLY A 83 25.33 14.22 -18.89
CA GLY A 83 26.19 15.33 -18.46
C GLY A 83 26.24 15.56 -16.94
N SER A 84 25.57 14.74 -16.13
CA SER A 84 25.67 14.81 -14.67
C SER A 84 27.10 14.52 -14.19
N ALA A 85 27.69 15.46 -13.43
CA ALA A 85 29.03 15.29 -12.87
C ALA A 85 29.02 14.40 -11.62
N PRO A 86 30.09 13.63 -11.34
CA PRO A 86 30.24 12.87 -10.09
C PRO A 86 30.29 13.80 -8.87
N VAL A 87 29.71 13.37 -7.76
CA VAL A 87 29.81 14.05 -6.46
C VAL A 87 30.83 13.30 -5.60
N ALA A 88 31.84 14.01 -5.10
CA ALA A 88 32.75 13.53 -4.06
C ALA A 88 32.33 14.16 -2.71
N VAL A 89 32.08 13.31 -1.71
CA VAL A 89 31.77 13.70 -0.32
C VAL A 89 32.97 13.48 0.58
#